data_AF-A0A945ADD9-F1
#
_entry.id   AF-A0A945ADD9-F1
#
_cell.length_a   1.000
_cell.length_b   1.000
_cell.length_c   1.000
_cell.angle_alpha   90.00
_cell.angle_beta   90.00
_cell.angle_gamma   90.00
#
_symmetry.space_group_name_H-M   'P 1'
#
loop_
_entity.id
_entity.type
_entity.pdbx_description
1 polymer ?
#
loop_
_entity_poly.entity_id
_entity_poly.type
_entity_poly.pdbx_seq_one_letter_code
_entity_poly.pdbx_strand_id
1 'polypeptide(L)'
;MTDLKAQQSTTEKDLLVAFFDLSRFAREVRGLHSRELFDLMSHYYEFVGDIIENAGGTIVKFIGDAALIVFAENHVDKGVLALQTLKEQGDAWLSQQGMHSHHTIRAHFGSVTCGHLGTKSEKRFDVFGDTVNIAATLSSNNLAITPQVFRKLSSETRKHFKKHTPPITYIPVGEAHHE
;
A
#
# COMPACT_ATOMS: atom_id res chain seq x y z
N MET A 1 15.80 15.64 -0.72
CA MET A 1 14.95 14.51 -0.33
C MET A 1 15.43 14.04 1.02
N THR A 2 14.64 14.21 2.07
CA THR A 2 15.00 13.68 3.39
C THR A 2 14.71 12.20 3.38
N ASP A 3 15.75 11.37 3.42
CA ASP A 3 15.61 9.93 3.59
C ASP A 3 14.91 9.66 4.93
N LEU A 4 13.65 9.22 4.86
CA LEU A 4 12.84 8.91 6.04
C LEU A 4 13.50 7.84 6.91
N LYS A 5 14.28 6.92 6.31
CA LYS A 5 14.97 5.85 7.01
C LYS A 5 16.24 6.33 7.73
N ALA A 6 16.79 7.50 7.39
CA ALA A 6 18.00 8.03 8.02
C ALA A 6 17.78 8.64 9.41
N GLN A 7 16.52 8.91 9.80
CA GLN A 7 16.21 9.51 11.10
C GLN A 7 16.18 8.49 12.24
N GLN A 8 17.11 8.62 13.20
CA GLN A 8 17.21 7.72 14.35
C GLN A 8 16.22 8.05 15.49
N SER A 9 15.74 9.29 15.57
CA SER A 9 14.79 9.74 16.59
C SER A 9 13.36 9.64 16.09
N THR A 10 12.44 9.30 17.00
CA THR A 10 11.00 9.35 16.75
C THR A 10 10.55 10.76 16.40
N THR A 11 9.73 10.91 15.36
CA THR A 11 9.20 12.21 14.91
C THR A 11 7.78 12.05 14.40
N GLU A 12 6.99 13.12 14.51
CA GLU A 12 5.68 13.22 13.89
C GLU A 12 5.80 13.83 12.49
N LYS A 13 5.11 13.27 11.50
CA LYS A 13 5.08 13.74 10.11
C LYS A 13 3.75 13.45 9.45
N ASP A 14 3.27 14.37 8.62
CA ASP A 14 2.18 14.12 7.69
C ASP A 14 2.69 13.32 6.47
N LEU A 15 2.13 12.13 6.27
CA LEU A 15 2.52 11.23 5.17
C LEU A 15 1.28 10.75 4.41
N LEU A 16 1.49 10.46 3.11
CA LEU A 16 0.63 9.53 2.39
C LEU A 16 1.03 8.13 2.80
N VAL A 17 0.14 7.41 3.48
CA VAL A 17 0.32 6.01 3.85
C VAL A 17 -0.50 5.15 2.91
N ALA A 18 0.15 4.15 2.32
CA ALA A 18 -0.50 3.20 1.43
C ALA A 18 -0.21 1.77 1.86
N PHE A 19 -1.23 0.93 1.71
CA PHE A 19 -1.10 -0.53 1.72
C PHE A 19 -1.46 -1.06 0.34
N PHE A 20 -0.72 -2.04 -0.14
CA PHE A 20 -1.26 -2.96 -1.13
C PHE A 20 -1.29 -4.38 -0.59
N ASP A 21 -2.13 -5.20 -1.21
CA ASP A 21 -2.19 -6.65 -1.05
C ASP A 21 -2.53 -7.31 -2.40
N LEU A 22 -2.21 -8.59 -2.58
CA LEU A 22 -2.49 -9.33 -3.81
C LEU A 22 -3.73 -10.21 -3.64
N SER A 23 -4.77 -9.90 -4.42
CA SER A 23 -5.98 -10.74 -4.41
C SER A 23 -5.64 -12.16 -4.82
N ARG A 24 -6.30 -13.15 -4.20
CA ARG A 24 -6.21 -14.57 -4.54
C ARG A 24 -4.80 -15.17 -4.39
N PHE A 25 -3.78 -14.44 -3.93
CA PHE A 25 -2.39 -14.89 -3.89
C PHE A 25 -2.22 -16.22 -3.18
N ALA A 26 -2.76 -16.36 -1.96
CA ALA A 26 -2.71 -17.61 -1.19
C ALA A 26 -3.32 -18.83 -1.93
N ARG A 27 -4.26 -18.60 -2.85
CA ARG A 27 -4.81 -19.65 -3.72
C ARG A 27 -3.88 -19.94 -4.90
N GLU A 28 -3.35 -18.90 -5.55
CA GLU A 28 -2.48 -19.05 -6.73
C GLU A 28 -1.14 -19.71 -6.38
N VAL A 29 -0.59 -19.45 -5.19
CA VAL A 29 0.68 -20.05 -4.75
C VAL A 29 0.50 -21.42 -4.09
N ARG A 30 -0.73 -21.91 -3.98
CA ARG A 30 -1.03 -23.21 -3.37
C ARG A 30 -0.45 -24.33 -4.24
N GLY A 31 0.62 -24.96 -3.77
CA GLY A 31 1.28 -26.05 -4.47
C GLY A 31 2.62 -25.66 -5.12
N LEU A 32 3.00 -24.38 -5.08
CA LEU A 32 4.37 -23.98 -5.42
C LEU A 32 5.33 -24.52 -4.36
N HIS A 33 6.52 -24.96 -4.79
CA HIS A 33 7.59 -25.27 -3.85
C HIS A 33 8.07 -23.98 -3.18
N SER A 34 8.50 -24.07 -1.92
CA SER A 34 8.91 -22.88 -1.14
C SER A 34 10.03 -22.10 -1.80
N ARG A 35 10.92 -22.76 -2.56
CA ARG A 35 11.99 -22.09 -3.31
C ARG A 35 11.46 -21.26 -4.47
N GLU A 36 10.53 -21.82 -5.25
CA GLU A 36 9.91 -21.12 -6.38
C GLU A 36 9.12 -19.89 -5.90
N LEU A 37 8.38 -20.03 -4.79
CA LEU A 37 7.68 -18.92 -4.17
C LEU A 37 8.64 -17.84 -3.67
N PHE A 38 9.77 -18.22 -3.07
CA PHE A 38 10.76 -17.27 -2.59
C PHE A 38 11.40 -16.48 -3.75
N ASP A 39 11.77 -17.16 -4.83
CA ASP A 39 12.37 -16.53 -6.00
C ASP A 39 11.35 -15.62 -6.72
N LEU A 40 10.08 -16.04 -6.82
CA LEU A 40 8.98 -15.21 -7.35
C LEU A 40 8.80 -13.92 -6.52
N MET A 41 8.71 -14.04 -5.20
CA MET A 41 8.55 -12.89 -4.30
C MET A 41 9.76 -11.98 -4.28
N SER A 42 10.97 -12.53 -4.40
CA SER A 42 12.19 -11.71 -4.50
C SER A 42 12.16 -10.81 -5.73
N HIS A 43 11.85 -11.35 -6.91
CA HIS A 43 11.73 -10.54 -8.13
C HIS A 43 10.57 -9.54 -8.06
N TYR A 44 9.44 -9.96 -7.48
CA TYR A 44 8.28 -9.09 -7.32
C TYR A 44 8.58 -7.92 -6.39
N TYR A 45 9.28 -8.14 -5.27
CA TYR A 45 9.65 -7.08 -4.34
C TYR A 45 10.59 -6.04 -4.96
N GLU A 46 11.57 -6.47 -5.78
CA GLU A 46 12.43 -5.55 -6.53
C GLU A 46 11.61 -4.71 -7.52
N PHE A 47 10.70 -5.34 -8.28
CA PHE A 47 9.81 -4.65 -9.21
C PHE A 47 8.93 -3.58 -8.51
N VAL A 48 8.36 -3.93 -7.37
CA VAL A 48 7.59 -2.98 -6.54
C VAL A 48 8.49 -1.86 -6.03
N GLY A 49 9.69 -2.22 -5.55
CA GLY A 49 10.74 -1.30 -5.11
C GLY A 49 11.02 -0.22 -6.14
N ASP A 50 11.34 -0.64 -7.36
CA ASP A 50 11.65 0.26 -8.47
C ASP A 50 10.54 1.29 -8.72
N ILE A 51 9.27 0.87 -8.75
CA ILE A 51 8.16 1.79 -9.00
C ILE A 51 8.01 2.81 -7.86
N ILE A 52 8.05 2.34 -6.62
CA ILE A 52 7.77 3.17 -5.43
C ILE A 52 8.93 4.11 -5.12
N GLU A 53 10.16 3.63 -5.17
CA GLU A 53 11.35 4.41 -4.80
C GLU A 53 11.67 5.46 -5.87
N ASN A 54 11.47 5.16 -7.17
CA ASN A 54 11.63 6.15 -8.25
C ASN A 54 10.63 7.32 -8.14
N ALA A 55 9.47 7.10 -7.52
CA ALA A 55 8.50 8.15 -7.22
C ALA A 55 8.81 8.92 -5.92
N GLY A 56 9.91 8.58 -5.24
CA GLY A 56 10.30 9.17 -3.97
C GLY A 56 9.53 8.65 -2.76
N GLY A 57 8.96 7.45 -2.90
CA GLY A 57 8.32 6.70 -1.82
C GLY A 57 9.32 5.90 -1.00
N THR A 58 8.80 5.29 0.05
CA THR A 58 9.54 4.40 0.93
C THR A 58 8.70 3.16 1.20
N ILE A 59 9.23 2.00 0.82
CA ILE A 59 8.71 0.73 1.33
C ILE A 59 9.20 0.59 2.77
N VAL A 60 8.26 0.64 3.71
CA VAL A 60 8.53 0.43 5.13
C VAL A 60 8.81 -1.03 5.39
N LYS A 61 7.93 -1.91 4.90
CA LYS A 61 8.05 -3.37 5.01
C LYS A 61 7.09 -4.08 4.05
N PHE A 62 7.52 -5.26 3.61
CA PHE A 62 6.66 -6.29 3.06
C PHE A 62 6.15 -7.20 4.18
N ILE A 63 4.94 -7.72 4.00
CA ILE A 63 4.27 -8.66 4.91
C ILE A 63 3.63 -9.73 4.02
N GLY A 64 4.42 -10.71 3.59
CA GLY A 64 3.98 -11.66 2.56
C GLY A 64 3.71 -10.94 1.24
N ASP A 65 2.52 -11.09 0.71
CA ASP A 65 2.04 -10.43 -0.52
C ASP A 65 1.54 -9.00 -0.34
N ALA A 66 1.58 -8.49 0.90
CA ALA A 66 1.25 -7.11 1.20
C ALA A 66 2.48 -6.22 1.41
N ALA A 67 2.34 -4.92 1.24
CA ALA A 67 3.36 -3.94 1.62
C ALA A 67 2.78 -2.71 2.31
N LEU A 68 3.55 -2.14 3.24
CA LEU A 68 3.34 -0.81 3.80
C LEU A 68 4.30 0.17 3.13
N ILE A 69 3.73 1.19 2.49
CA ILE A 69 4.43 2.21 1.73
C ILE A 69 4.08 3.58 2.29
N VAL A 70 5.06 4.48 2.31
CA VAL A 70 4.83 5.89 2.67
C VAL A 70 5.46 6.85 1.66
N PHE A 71 4.83 8.01 1.49
CA PHE A 71 5.38 9.14 0.76
C PHE A 71 5.29 10.40 1.64
N ALA A 72 6.33 11.24 1.56
CA ALA A 72 6.31 12.55 2.19
C ALA A 72 5.22 13.44 1.56
N GLU A 73 4.72 14.42 2.33
CA GLU A 73 3.65 15.32 1.89
C GLU A 73 3.92 16.00 0.54
N ASN A 74 5.16 16.42 0.27
CA ASN A 74 5.55 17.04 -0.99
C ASN A 74 5.61 16.06 -2.18
N HIS A 75 5.41 14.76 -1.95
CA HIS A 75 5.38 13.71 -2.97
C HIS A 75 3.99 13.06 -3.12
N VAL A 76 2.92 13.61 -2.55
CA VAL A 76 1.59 12.99 -2.60
C VAL A 76 1.11 12.74 -4.04
N ASP A 77 1.26 13.71 -4.95
CA ASP A 77 0.92 13.51 -6.37
C ASP A 77 1.73 12.38 -7.02
N LYS A 78 3.05 12.40 -6.85
CA LYS A 78 3.94 11.35 -7.40
C LYS A 78 3.60 9.99 -6.81
N GLY A 79 3.32 9.93 -5.52
CA GLY A 79 2.99 8.70 -4.81
C GLY A 79 1.68 8.10 -5.29
N VAL A 80 0.63 8.91 -5.46
CA VAL A 80 -0.64 8.42 -6.01
C VAL A 80 -0.49 7.92 -7.45
N LEU A 81 0.25 8.63 -8.30
CA LEU A 81 0.54 8.17 -9.66
C LEU A 81 1.35 6.85 -9.65
N ALA A 82 2.34 6.73 -8.77
CA ALA A 82 3.11 5.50 -8.63
C ALA A 82 2.27 4.31 -8.15
N LEU A 83 1.29 4.54 -7.27
CA LEU A 83 0.34 3.50 -6.87
C LEU A 83 -0.57 3.08 -8.04
N GLN A 84 -0.98 4.01 -8.91
CA GLN A 84 -1.69 3.67 -10.14
C GLN A 84 -0.81 2.85 -11.09
N THR A 85 0.44 3.27 -11.29
CA THR A 85 1.42 2.54 -12.10
C THR A 85 1.70 1.15 -11.54
N LEU A 86 1.88 1.02 -10.23
CA LEU A 86 2.06 -0.27 -9.57
C LEU A 86 0.86 -1.18 -9.82
N LYS A 87 -0.35 -0.64 -9.72
CA LYS A 87 -1.53 -1.42 -10.04
C LYS A 87 -1.50 -1.90 -11.50
N GLU A 88 -1.35 -0.99 -12.46
CA GLU A 88 -1.43 -1.32 -13.89
C GLU A 88 -0.31 -2.27 -14.33
N GLN A 89 0.94 -1.91 -14.04
CA GLN A 89 2.10 -2.69 -14.47
C GLN A 89 2.31 -3.92 -13.61
N GLY A 90 2.01 -3.86 -12.32
CA GLY A 90 2.11 -5.00 -11.42
C GLY A 90 1.05 -6.05 -11.71
N ASP A 91 -0.20 -5.66 -12.01
CA ASP A 91 -1.23 -6.62 -12.46
C ASP A 91 -0.82 -7.29 -13.79
N ALA A 92 -0.22 -6.54 -14.70
CA ALA A 92 0.33 -7.09 -15.94
C ALA A 92 1.52 -8.03 -15.70
N TRP A 93 2.42 -7.67 -14.78
CA TRP A 93 3.56 -8.51 -14.39
C TRP A 93 3.11 -9.84 -13.79
N LEU A 94 2.14 -9.82 -12.87
CA LEU A 94 1.56 -11.03 -12.27
C LEU A 94 0.92 -11.94 -13.34
N SER A 95 0.20 -11.35 -14.28
CA SER A 95 -0.39 -12.07 -15.41
C SER A 95 0.67 -12.75 -16.29
N GLN A 96 1.82 -12.10 -16.53
CA GLN A 96 2.95 -12.71 -17.25
C GLN A 96 3.59 -13.87 -16.49
N GLN A 97 3.52 -13.88 -15.16
CA GLN A 97 3.89 -15.02 -14.33
C GLN A 97 2.81 -16.11 -14.26
N GLY A 98 1.72 -15.97 -15.03
CA GLY A 98 0.60 -16.92 -15.07
C GLY A 98 -0.35 -16.82 -13.87
N MET A 99 -0.26 -15.75 -13.08
CA MET A 99 -1.11 -15.57 -11.90
C MET A 99 -2.38 -14.78 -12.25
N HIS A 100 -3.51 -15.16 -11.63
CA HIS A 100 -4.75 -14.38 -11.71
C HIS A 100 -4.92 -13.37 -10.57
N SER A 101 -3.86 -13.14 -9.80
CA SER A 101 -3.79 -12.13 -8.75
C SER A 101 -3.77 -10.71 -9.31
N HIS A 102 -4.29 -9.77 -8.53
CA HIS A 102 -4.19 -8.34 -8.82
C HIS A 102 -4.07 -7.52 -7.54
N HIS A 103 -3.49 -6.33 -7.65
CA HIS A 103 -3.27 -5.42 -6.55
C HIS A 103 -4.59 -4.80 -6.08
N THR A 104 -4.81 -4.89 -4.78
CA THR A 104 -5.75 -4.08 -4.01
C THR A 104 -4.95 -3.02 -3.26
N ILE A 105 -5.15 -1.75 -3.58
CA ILE A 105 -4.33 -0.64 -3.07
C ILE A 105 -5.22 0.33 -2.30
N ARG A 106 -4.76 0.77 -1.13
CA ARG A 106 -5.51 1.62 -0.22
C ARG A 106 -4.59 2.70 0.31
N ALA A 107 -4.95 3.96 0.12
CA ALA A 107 -4.14 5.07 0.58
C ALA A 107 -4.92 6.09 1.39
N HIS A 108 -4.29 6.57 2.46
CA HIS A 108 -4.79 7.61 3.35
C HIS A 108 -3.69 8.65 3.61
N PHE A 109 -4.09 9.88 3.93
CA PHE A 109 -3.14 10.96 4.25
C PHE A 109 -3.44 11.52 5.63
N GLY A 110 -2.41 11.68 6.45
CA GLY A 110 -2.48 12.31 7.76
C GLY A 110 -1.20 12.14 8.56
N SER A 111 -1.26 12.57 9.82
CA SER A 111 -0.13 12.51 10.75
C SER A 111 0.19 11.08 11.16
N VAL A 112 1.48 10.74 11.14
CA VAL A 112 2.02 9.52 11.72
C VAL A 112 3.19 9.84 12.64
N THR A 113 3.42 8.97 13.61
CA THR A 113 4.68 8.89 14.34
C THR A 113 5.59 7.88 13.65
N CYS A 114 6.79 8.28 13.26
CA CYS A 114 7.76 7.41 12.59
C CYS A 114 9.13 7.42 13.27
N GLY A 115 9.88 6.34 13.12
CA GLY A 115 11.21 6.17 13.69
C GLY A 115 11.69 4.72 13.68
N HIS A 116 12.88 4.49 14.24
CA HIS A 116 13.47 3.15 14.34
C HIS A 116 12.99 2.40 15.58
N LEU A 117 12.22 1.34 15.38
CA LEU A 117 11.58 0.53 16.41
C LEU A 117 12.02 -0.93 16.30
N GLY A 118 12.01 -1.66 17.41
CA GLY A 118 12.42 -3.06 17.45
C GLY A 118 13.22 -3.41 18.71
N THR A 119 13.90 -4.55 18.67
CA THR A 119 14.73 -5.00 19.79
C THR A 119 16.04 -4.22 19.85
N LYS A 120 16.83 -4.40 20.92
CA LYS A 120 18.15 -3.76 21.04
C LYS A 120 19.08 -4.12 19.88
N SER A 121 18.99 -5.34 19.36
CA SER A 121 19.84 -5.87 18.29
C SER A 121 19.27 -5.66 16.90
N GLU A 122 17.97 -5.34 16.78
CA GLU A 122 17.30 -5.26 15.49
C GLU A 122 16.24 -4.17 15.52
N LYS A 123 16.64 -2.96 15.12
CA LYS A 123 15.73 -1.85 14.87
C LYS A 123 15.49 -1.70 13.39
N ARG A 124 14.25 -1.35 13.02
CA ARG A 124 13.84 -1.05 11.65
C ARG A 124 12.99 0.21 11.66
N PHE A 125 13.07 0.99 10.58
CA PHE A 125 12.17 2.11 10.39
C PHE A 125 10.72 1.62 10.30
N ASP A 126 9.82 2.26 11.03
CA ASP A 126 8.40 1.94 11.02
C ASP A 126 7.54 3.19 11.24
N VAL A 127 6.23 3.07 10.96
CA VAL A 127 5.25 4.15 11.11
C VAL A 127 4.03 3.66 11.91
N PHE A 128 3.54 4.51 12.82
CA PHE A 128 2.40 4.23 13.70
C PHE A 128 1.46 5.43 13.76
N GLY A 129 0.19 5.15 14.07
CA GLY A 129 -0.85 6.15 14.28
C GLY A 129 -2.14 5.79 13.57
N ASP A 130 -3.20 6.54 13.86
CA ASP A 130 -4.53 6.31 13.29
C ASP A 130 -4.53 6.37 11.76
N THR A 131 -3.66 7.20 11.16
CA THR A 131 -3.52 7.27 9.70
C THR A 131 -3.11 5.92 9.09
N VAL A 132 -2.25 5.16 9.77
CA VAL A 132 -1.84 3.81 9.32
C VAL A 132 -3.02 2.84 9.42
N ASN A 133 -3.76 2.87 10.53
CA ASN A 133 -4.92 2.03 10.75
C ASN A 133 -6.02 2.30 9.70
N ILE A 134 -6.33 3.57 9.44
CA ILE A 134 -7.33 3.97 8.44
C ILE A 134 -6.94 3.45 7.04
N ALA A 135 -5.67 3.56 6.65
CA ALA A 135 -5.20 3.02 5.38
C ALA A 135 -5.34 1.48 5.33
N ALA A 136 -4.99 0.79 6.42
CA ALA A 136 -5.02 -0.67 6.52
C ALA A 136 -6.44 -1.25 6.55
N THR A 137 -7.45 -0.51 7.01
CA THR A 137 -8.84 -0.97 7.13
C THR A 137 -9.77 -0.40 6.08
N LEU A 138 -9.27 0.43 5.15
CA LEU A 138 -10.09 0.93 4.05
C LEU A 138 -10.63 -0.26 3.24
N SER A 139 -11.93 -0.29 2.96
CA SER A 139 -12.52 -1.34 2.13
C SER A 139 -12.35 -0.98 0.65
N SER A 140 -11.75 -1.88 -0.13
CA SER A 140 -11.53 -1.75 -1.56
C SER A 140 -11.19 -3.11 -2.15
N ASN A 141 -11.64 -3.37 -3.38
CA ASN A 141 -11.21 -4.53 -4.19
C ASN A 141 -10.26 -4.10 -5.34
N ASN A 142 -9.79 -2.85 -5.29
CA ASN A 142 -9.02 -2.21 -6.35
C ASN A 142 -8.13 -1.11 -5.73
N LEU A 143 -7.81 -0.03 -6.46
CA LEU A 143 -7.17 1.16 -5.91
C LEU A 143 -8.22 2.12 -5.34
N ALA A 144 -8.08 2.47 -4.05
CA ALA A 144 -8.91 3.45 -3.37
C ALA A 144 -8.06 4.46 -2.59
N ILE A 145 -8.46 5.72 -2.66
CA ILE A 145 -7.86 6.81 -1.89
C ILE A 145 -8.95 7.50 -1.05
N THR A 146 -8.62 7.95 0.15
CA THR A 146 -9.58 8.68 0.98
C THR A 146 -9.74 10.14 0.51
N PRO A 147 -10.80 10.86 0.96
CA PRO A 147 -10.95 12.29 0.67
C PRO A 147 -9.76 13.14 1.11
N GLN A 148 -9.05 12.76 2.17
CA GLN A 148 -7.86 13.44 2.67
C GLN A 148 -6.73 13.40 1.64
N VAL A 149 -6.49 12.24 1.02
CA VAL A 149 -5.54 12.11 -0.09
C VAL A 149 -5.99 12.99 -1.26
N PHE A 150 -7.25 12.84 -1.69
CA PHE A 150 -7.79 13.60 -2.83
C PHE A 150 -7.64 15.12 -2.66
N ARG A 151 -7.81 15.65 -1.44
CA ARG A 151 -7.61 17.08 -1.14
C ARG A 151 -6.16 17.54 -1.26
N LYS A 152 -5.18 16.65 -1.08
CA LYS A 152 -3.74 16.96 -1.23
C LYS A 152 -3.27 16.90 -2.69
N LEU A 153 -4.04 16.26 -3.57
CA LEU A 153 -3.70 16.16 -5.00
C LEU A 153 -3.85 17.49 -5.73
N SER A 154 -2.95 17.72 -6.69
CA SER A 154 -3.08 18.77 -7.70
C SER A 154 -4.30 18.57 -8.61
N SER A 155 -4.72 19.63 -9.28
CA SER A 155 -5.86 19.60 -10.21
C SER A 155 -5.68 18.58 -11.35
N GLU A 156 -4.45 18.35 -11.80
CA GLU A 156 -4.17 17.37 -12.86
C GLU A 156 -4.36 15.94 -12.36
N THR A 157 -3.73 15.57 -11.24
CA THR A 157 -3.85 14.21 -10.70
C THR A 157 -5.27 13.89 -10.25
N ARG A 158 -6.04 14.88 -9.78
CA ARG A 158 -7.46 14.68 -9.43
C ARG A 158 -8.31 14.19 -10.60
N LYS A 159 -7.95 14.49 -11.86
CA LYS A 159 -8.71 14.04 -13.06
C LYS A 159 -8.74 12.52 -13.20
N HIS A 160 -7.80 11.81 -12.57
CA HIS A 160 -7.74 10.35 -12.60
C HIS A 160 -8.75 9.69 -11.65
N PHE A 161 -9.43 10.47 -10.80
CA PHE A 161 -10.30 9.96 -9.74
C PHE A 161 -11.72 10.47 -9.87
N LYS A 162 -12.68 9.59 -9.58
CA LYS A 162 -14.10 9.92 -9.42
C LYS A 162 -14.57 9.53 -8.03
N LYS A 163 -15.50 10.29 -7.45
CA LYS A 163 -16.10 9.96 -6.16
C LYS A 163 -16.87 8.64 -6.27
N HIS A 164 -16.61 7.70 -5.36
CA HIS A 164 -17.39 6.48 -5.17
C HIS A 164 -17.92 6.45 -3.74
N THR A 165 -19.20 6.14 -3.57
CA THR A 165 -19.84 6.01 -2.25
C THR A 165 -20.54 4.66 -2.25
N PRO A 166 -20.05 3.65 -1.49
CA PRO A 166 -20.71 2.35 -1.42
C PRO A 166 -22.16 2.48 -0.91
N PRO A 167 -23.06 1.56 -1.28
CA PRO A 167 -24.46 1.60 -0.84
C PRO A 167 -24.58 1.34 0.66
N ILE A 168 -25.62 1.92 1.28
CA ILE A 168 -26.03 1.57 2.64
C ILE A 168 -26.71 0.19 2.57
N THR A 169 -26.19 -0.77 3.34
CA THR A 169 -26.81 -2.08 3.53
C THR A 169 -27.49 -2.16 4.89
N TYR A 170 -28.67 -2.77 4.91
CA TYR A 170 -29.36 -3.17 6.14
C TYR A 170 -29.48 -4.70 6.09
N ILE A 171 -29.08 -5.39 7.15
CA ILE A 171 -29.24 -6.84 7.26
C ILE A 171 -30.37 -7.22 8.24
N PRO A 172 -31.09 -8.32 8.00
CA PRO A 172 -32.14 -8.80 8.89
C PRO A 172 -31.62 -9.19 10.28
N VAL A 173 -32.50 -9.10 11.27
CA VAL A 173 -32.23 -9.64 12.62
C VAL A 173 -32.13 -11.17 12.51
N GLY A 174 -30.91 -11.71 12.61
CA GLY A 174 -30.64 -13.16 12.66
C GLY A 174 -29.77 -13.73 11.55
N GLU A 175 -29.36 -12.95 10.54
CA GLU A 175 -28.43 -13.41 9.50
C GLU A 175 -26.96 -13.07 9.83
N ALA A 176 -26.05 -13.95 9.42
CA ALA A 176 -24.62 -13.71 9.46
C ALA A 176 -24.18 -12.97 8.19
N HIS A 177 -23.50 -11.84 8.36
CA HIS A 177 -22.89 -11.11 7.26
C HIS A 177 -21.66 -11.89 6.76
N HIS A 178 -21.68 -12.33 5.52
CA HIS A 178 -20.49 -12.83 4.83
C HIS A 178 -20.15 -11.88 3.70
N GLU A 179 -18.96 -11.28 3.77
CA GLU A 179 -18.36 -10.41 2.74
C GLU A 179 -18.00 -11.18 1.46
#